data_AF-A0A0R3EQH1-F1
#
_entry.id   AF-A0A0R3EQH1-F1
#
_cell.length_a   1.000
_cell.length_b   1.000
_cell.length_c   1.000
_cell.angle_alpha   90.00
_cell.angle_beta   90.00
_cell.angle_gamma   90.00
#
_symmetry.space_group_name_H-M   'P 1'
#
loop_
_entity.id
_entity.type
_entity.pdbx_description
1 polymer ?
#
loop_
_entity_poly.entity_id
_entity_poly.type
_entity_poly.pdbx_seq_one_letter_code
_entity_poly.pdbx_strand_id
1 'polypeptide(L)'
;MRVLAGVMFCALLAGCSVFTFGDDPVEVPLAEAEAFGRIDVPDGVAVLKVRRTHFQDTLYAVVLRATARDVDMTLRNSKFTGLFRPVQNPATLTVIAGPPLSGATNVTEAQDHVEKPWVYRTIVQDVRSPDEVYLHISLFNT
;
A
#
# COMPACT_ATOMS: atom_id res chain seq x y z
N MET A 1 -13.81 -52.32 44.62
CA MET A 1 -13.64 -50.89 44.95
C MET A 1 -12.38 -50.41 44.24
N ARG A 2 -12.52 -49.66 43.13
CA ARG A 2 -12.13 -48.23 42.99
C ARG A 2 -10.64 -48.04 43.35
N VAL A 3 -9.74 -47.60 42.47
CA VAL A 3 -9.72 -46.29 41.78
C VAL A 3 -8.75 -46.33 40.58
N LEU A 4 -9.16 -45.72 39.45
CA LEU A 4 -8.32 -45.34 38.30
C LEU A 4 -7.31 -44.24 38.70
N ALA A 5 -6.06 -44.39 38.28
CA ALA A 5 -5.09 -43.30 38.11
C ALA A 5 -3.99 -43.81 37.15
N GLY A 6 -3.52 -43.13 36.12
CA GLY A 6 -3.80 -41.81 35.58
C GLY A 6 -3.04 -41.70 34.25
N VAL A 7 -3.61 -40.94 33.34
CA VAL A 7 -3.14 -40.70 31.97
C VAL A 7 -1.81 -39.94 31.98
N MET A 8 -0.82 -40.39 31.19
CA MET A 8 0.26 -39.51 30.73
C MET A 8 0.42 -39.70 29.21
N PHE A 9 -0.52 -39.10 28.49
CA PHE A 9 -0.46 -38.96 27.04
C PHE A 9 0.48 -37.78 26.76
N CYS A 10 1.74 -38.07 26.45
CA CYS A 10 2.69 -37.09 25.92
C CYS A 10 2.22 -36.66 24.51
N ALA A 11 1.30 -35.71 24.46
CA ALA A 11 1.03 -34.96 23.25
C ALA A 11 2.21 -34.01 23.01
N LEU A 12 3.15 -34.47 22.18
CA LEU A 12 4.13 -33.64 21.50
C LEU A 12 3.37 -32.64 20.61
N LEU A 13 2.91 -31.54 21.19
CA LEU A 13 2.65 -30.33 20.41
C LEU A 13 4.03 -29.77 20.07
N ALA A 14 4.56 -30.22 18.93
CA ALA A 14 5.51 -29.44 18.17
C ALA A 14 4.81 -28.10 17.85
N GLY A 15 4.95 -27.15 18.77
CA GLY A 15 4.66 -25.76 18.49
C GLY A 15 5.62 -25.36 17.39
N CYS A 16 5.16 -25.45 16.14
CA CYS A 16 5.73 -24.69 15.05
C CYS A 16 5.65 -23.23 15.51
N SER A 17 6.74 -22.70 16.04
CA SER A 17 6.93 -21.28 16.21
C SER A 17 6.78 -20.67 14.82
N VAL A 18 5.57 -20.23 14.49
CA VAL A 18 5.34 -19.39 13.32
C VAL A 18 6.00 -18.06 13.67
N PHE A 19 7.29 -17.96 13.37
CA PHE A 19 7.98 -16.68 13.33
C PHE A 19 7.36 -15.89 12.19
N THR A 20 6.32 -15.11 12.47
CA THR A 20 5.90 -14.04 11.56
C THR A 20 6.91 -12.91 11.70
N PHE A 21 7.79 -12.78 10.72
CA PHE A 21 8.65 -11.61 10.57
C PHE A 21 7.79 -10.47 9.98
N GLY A 22 7.64 -9.37 10.71
CA GLY A 22 6.81 -8.23 10.29
C GLY A 22 5.46 -8.17 10.99
N ASP A 23 4.97 -6.96 11.23
CA ASP A 23 3.57 -6.76 11.62
C ASP A 23 2.68 -7.08 10.42
N ASP A 24 1.55 -7.73 10.67
CA ASP A 24 0.51 -7.88 9.66
C ASP A 24 0.06 -6.50 9.16
N PRO A 25 -0.19 -6.31 7.85
CA PRO A 25 -0.58 -4.99 7.38
C PRO A 25 -1.96 -4.61 7.92
N VAL A 26 -2.02 -3.49 8.63
CA VAL A 26 -3.22 -2.95 9.27
C VAL A 26 -3.88 -1.88 8.41
N GLU A 27 -5.20 -1.80 8.41
CA GLU A 27 -5.91 -0.67 7.82
C GLU A 27 -5.79 0.55 8.72
N VAL A 28 -5.53 1.71 8.12
CA VAL A 28 -5.34 2.99 8.82
C VAL A 28 -6.06 4.11 8.08
N PRO A 29 -6.37 5.24 8.73
CA PRO A 29 -6.92 6.41 8.07
C PRO A 29 -5.98 6.98 7.00
N LEU A 30 -6.56 7.56 5.93
CA LEU A 30 -5.79 8.25 4.88
C LEU A 30 -4.87 9.34 5.47
N ALA A 31 -5.36 10.08 6.46
CA ALA A 31 -4.63 11.18 7.09
C ALA A 31 -3.28 10.76 7.67
N GLU A 32 -3.12 9.50 8.12
CA GLU A 32 -1.81 9.00 8.58
C GLU A 32 -0.82 8.89 7.41
N ALA A 33 -1.28 8.37 6.27
CA ALA A 33 -0.46 8.23 5.05
C ALA A 33 -0.13 9.60 4.44
N GLU A 34 -1.09 10.54 4.42
CA GLU A 34 -0.87 11.91 3.96
C GLU A 34 0.18 12.63 4.80
N ALA A 35 0.08 12.54 6.13
CA ALA A 35 1.07 13.12 7.04
C ALA A 35 2.45 12.47 6.86
N PHE A 36 2.52 11.14 6.73
CA PHE A 36 3.77 10.40 6.57
C PHE A 36 4.48 10.73 5.25
N GLY A 37 3.76 10.64 4.13
CA GLY A 37 4.31 10.86 2.79
C GLY A 37 4.28 12.30 2.31
N ARG A 38 3.70 13.23 3.09
CA ARG A 38 3.43 14.60 2.65
C ARG A 38 2.72 14.61 1.29
N ILE A 39 1.73 13.72 1.16
CA ILE A 39 0.81 13.66 0.02
C ILE A 39 -0.46 14.40 0.45
N ASP A 40 -1.03 15.15 -0.49
CA ASP A 40 -2.27 15.91 -0.32
C ASP A 40 -3.29 15.35 -1.31
N VAL A 41 -4.29 14.64 -0.79
CA VAL A 41 -5.37 14.07 -1.59
C VAL A 41 -6.58 15.01 -1.52
N PRO A 42 -7.09 15.52 -2.65
CA PRO A 42 -8.24 16.40 -2.66
C PRO A 42 -9.50 15.77 -2.05
N ASP A 43 -10.32 16.59 -1.40
CA ASP A 43 -11.64 16.17 -0.92
C ASP A 43 -12.50 15.58 -2.05
N GLY A 44 -13.22 14.50 -1.75
CA GLY A 44 -14.11 13.83 -2.69
C GLY A 44 -13.44 12.77 -3.58
N VAL A 45 -12.11 12.64 -3.54
CA VAL A 45 -11.41 11.50 -4.15
C VAL A 45 -11.79 10.21 -3.43
N ALA A 46 -12.11 9.16 -4.18
CA ALA A 46 -12.53 7.89 -3.59
C ALA A 46 -11.31 7.10 -3.09
N VAL A 47 -11.20 6.96 -1.77
CA VAL A 47 -10.18 6.12 -1.13
C VAL A 47 -10.67 4.67 -1.14
N LEU A 48 -9.99 3.82 -1.91
CA LEU A 48 -10.36 2.41 -2.02
C LEU A 48 -9.75 1.58 -0.89
N LYS A 49 -8.50 1.88 -0.52
CA LYS A 49 -7.77 1.15 0.51
C LYS A 49 -6.59 1.97 1.02
N VAL A 50 -6.34 1.87 2.33
CA VAL A 50 -5.10 2.33 2.95
C VAL A 50 -4.62 1.24 3.89
N ARG A 51 -3.35 0.85 3.77
CA ARG A 51 -2.71 -0.14 4.65
C ARG A 51 -1.38 0.39 5.13
N ARG A 52 -1.05 0.11 6.38
CA ARG A 52 0.30 0.30 6.94
C ARG A 52 0.90 -1.05 7.28
N THR A 53 2.12 -1.27 6.83
CA THR A 53 2.96 -2.39 7.27
C THR A 53 4.15 -1.81 8.03
N HIS A 54 4.50 -2.38 9.16
CA HIS A 54 5.68 -2.00 9.93
C HIS A 54 6.53 -3.24 10.20
N PHE A 55 7.83 -3.13 9.95
CA PHE A 55 8.81 -4.10 10.41
C PHE A 55 10.03 -3.35 10.95
N GLN A 56 11.13 -3.30 10.18
CA GLN A 56 12.21 -2.34 10.41
C GLN A 56 11.86 -0.99 9.79
N ASP A 57 11.28 -1.05 8.59
CA ASP A 57 10.77 0.10 7.85
C ASP A 57 9.25 0.20 7.98
N THR A 58 8.74 1.40 7.72
CA THR A 58 7.31 1.70 7.65
C THR A 58 6.90 1.91 6.20
N LEU A 59 5.90 1.16 5.76
CA LEU A 59 5.28 1.30 4.44
C LEU A 59 3.81 1.65 4.62
N TYR A 60 3.37 2.75 4.00
CA TYR A 60 1.96 3.02 3.74
C TYR A 60 1.66 2.73 2.27
N ALA A 61 0.64 1.93 2.02
CA ALA A 61 0.10 1.67 0.69
C ALA A 61 -1.30 2.25 0.60
N VAL A 62 -1.51 3.18 -0.33
CA VAL A 62 -2.78 3.89 -0.56
C VAL A 62 -3.25 3.60 -1.97
N VAL A 63 -4.54 3.27 -2.12
CA VAL A 63 -5.18 3.15 -3.44
C VAL A 63 -6.35 4.10 -3.52
N LEU A 64 -6.34 4.94 -4.56
CA LEU A 64 -7.36 5.93 -4.85
C LEU A 64 -8.01 5.63 -6.20
N ARG A 65 -9.30 5.95 -6.34
CA ARG A 65 -9.98 6.15 -7.62
C ARG A 65 -10.28 7.64 -7.77
N ALA A 66 -9.81 8.22 -8.86
CA ALA A 66 -9.83 9.65 -9.07
C ALA A 66 -10.06 9.99 -10.56
N THR A 67 -10.34 11.26 -10.86
CA THR A 67 -10.25 11.77 -12.23
C THR A 67 -8.83 12.22 -12.55
N ALA A 68 -8.50 12.41 -13.83
CA ALA A 68 -7.21 12.97 -14.24
C ALA A 68 -6.95 14.35 -13.60
N ARG A 69 -8.00 15.15 -13.41
CA ARG A 69 -7.91 16.44 -12.70
C ARG A 69 -7.53 16.25 -11.24
N ASP A 70 -8.12 15.28 -10.57
CA ASP A 70 -7.81 14.99 -9.17
C ASP A 70 -6.37 14.49 -9.00
N VAL A 71 -5.88 13.68 -9.95
CA VAL A 71 -4.46 13.28 -10.00
C VAL A 71 -3.57 14.50 -10.14
N ASP A 72 -3.84 15.40 -11.08
CA ASP A 72 -3.05 16.61 -11.27
C ASP A 72 -3.03 17.50 -10.02
N MET A 73 -4.19 17.64 -9.34
CA MET A 73 -4.29 18.38 -8.08
C MET A 73 -3.49 17.70 -6.97
N THR A 74 -3.61 16.38 -6.82
CA THR A 74 -2.86 15.57 -5.84
C THR A 74 -1.35 15.78 -6.02
N LEU A 75 -0.85 15.59 -7.24
CA LEU A 75 0.58 15.72 -7.55
C LEU A 75 1.09 17.15 -7.30
N ARG A 76 0.32 18.16 -7.72
CA ARG A 76 0.67 19.57 -7.56
C ARG A 76 0.71 19.97 -6.08
N ASN A 77 -0.32 19.67 -5.31
CA ASN A 77 -0.41 20.02 -3.89
C ASN A 77 0.67 19.31 -3.07
N SER A 78 0.95 18.05 -3.42
CA SER A 78 2.01 17.23 -2.82
C SER A 78 3.43 17.66 -3.22
N LYS A 79 3.55 18.64 -4.13
CA LYS A 79 4.82 19.07 -4.76
C LYS A 79 5.61 17.86 -5.29
N PHE A 80 4.90 16.92 -5.91
CA PHE A 80 5.50 15.71 -6.45
C PHE A 80 6.28 16.04 -7.71
N THR A 81 7.54 15.62 -7.78
CA THR A 81 8.47 15.97 -8.87
C THR A 81 8.90 14.77 -9.71
N GLY A 82 8.46 13.56 -9.34
CA GLY A 82 8.80 12.35 -10.07
C GLY A 82 8.32 12.38 -11.52
N LEU A 83 9.19 11.97 -12.44
CA LEU A 83 8.83 11.88 -13.86
C LEU A 83 8.17 10.53 -14.15
N PHE A 84 6.93 10.56 -14.60
CA PHE A 84 6.18 9.36 -14.97
C PHE A 84 6.74 8.69 -16.22
N ARG A 85 7.00 7.39 -16.12
CA ARG A 85 7.47 6.53 -17.20
C ARG A 85 6.52 5.35 -17.41
N PRO A 86 6.31 4.88 -18.65
CA PRO A 86 5.49 3.71 -18.90
C PRO A 86 6.03 2.46 -18.18
N VAL A 87 5.13 1.73 -17.52
CA VAL A 87 5.44 0.44 -16.92
C VAL A 87 5.41 -0.64 -18.00
N GLN A 88 6.52 -1.34 -18.20
CA GLN A 88 6.66 -2.33 -19.28
C GLN A 88 5.78 -3.57 -19.09
N ASN A 89 5.62 -4.02 -17.84
CA ASN A 89 4.81 -5.19 -17.52
C ASN A 89 3.94 -4.92 -16.28
N PRO A 90 2.77 -4.28 -16.44
CA PRO A 90 1.90 -3.95 -15.30
C PRO A 90 1.39 -5.18 -14.53
N ALA A 91 1.39 -6.37 -15.14
CA ALA A 91 0.96 -7.60 -14.50
C ALA A 91 1.84 -8.04 -13.32
N THR A 92 3.07 -7.53 -13.20
CA THR A 92 3.98 -7.84 -12.08
C THR A 92 3.74 -6.95 -10.86
N LEU A 93 2.90 -5.92 -10.97
CA LEU A 93 2.62 -5.00 -9.88
C LEU A 93 1.56 -5.58 -8.95
N THR A 94 1.82 -5.52 -7.65
CA THR A 94 0.87 -5.95 -6.62
C THR A 94 -0.20 -4.89 -6.44
N VAL A 95 -1.47 -5.29 -6.57
CA VAL A 95 -2.63 -4.44 -6.38
C VAL A 95 -3.34 -4.80 -5.08
N ILE A 96 -3.49 -3.85 -4.16
CA ILE A 96 -4.21 -4.08 -2.89
C ILE A 96 -5.70 -3.71 -2.95
N ALA A 97 -6.13 -2.97 -3.97
CA ALA A 97 -7.52 -2.63 -4.30
C ALA A 97 -7.62 -2.05 -5.72
N GLY A 98 -8.84 -1.98 -6.27
CA GLY A 98 -9.07 -1.54 -7.64
C GLY A 98 -8.96 -2.68 -8.67
N PRO A 99 -9.08 -2.37 -9.98
CA PRO A 99 -8.97 -3.35 -11.04
C PRO A 99 -7.57 -3.97 -11.10
N PRO A 100 -7.44 -5.23 -11.57
CA PRO A 100 -6.14 -5.81 -11.83
C PRO A 100 -5.39 -5.05 -12.94
N LEU A 101 -4.08 -4.88 -12.77
CA LEU A 101 -3.21 -4.22 -13.75
C LEU A 101 -2.82 -5.12 -14.92
N SER A 102 -3.07 -6.42 -14.84
CA SER A 102 -2.72 -7.38 -15.92
C SER A 102 -3.37 -7.09 -17.27
N GLY A 103 -4.52 -6.41 -17.28
CA GLY A 103 -5.21 -5.93 -18.48
C GLY A 103 -5.10 -4.42 -18.71
N ALA A 104 -4.25 -3.72 -17.96
CA ALA A 104 -4.07 -2.27 -18.10
C ALA A 104 -3.16 -1.95 -19.29
N THR A 105 -3.58 -1.00 -20.12
CA THR A 105 -2.84 -0.58 -21.33
C THR A 105 -2.13 0.75 -21.16
N ASN A 106 -2.50 1.54 -20.15
CA ASN A 106 -1.92 2.84 -19.87
C ASN A 106 -1.54 2.93 -18.39
N VAL A 107 -0.38 2.37 -18.08
CA VAL A 107 0.18 2.39 -16.73
C VAL A 107 1.51 3.12 -16.75
N THR A 108 1.63 4.09 -15.86
CA THR A 108 2.88 4.84 -15.67
C THR A 108 3.29 4.82 -14.21
N GLU A 109 4.58 4.93 -13.95
CA GLU A 109 5.15 4.96 -12.61
C GLU A 109 6.12 6.13 -12.49
N ALA A 110 6.12 6.77 -11.33
CA ALA A 110 7.11 7.75 -10.94
C ALA A 110 7.50 7.53 -9.47
N GLN A 111 8.71 7.95 -9.13
CA GLN A 111 9.17 8.01 -7.75
C GLN A 111 9.86 9.35 -7.49
N ASP A 112 9.64 9.89 -6.30
CA ASP A 112 10.48 10.92 -5.71
C ASP A 112 10.66 10.69 -4.20
N HIS A 113 11.12 11.71 -3.49
CA HIS A 113 11.20 11.69 -2.03
C HIS A 113 10.89 13.06 -1.44
N VAL A 114 10.53 13.07 -0.17
CA VAL A 114 10.53 14.26 0.68
C VAL A 114 11.59 14.11 1.76
N GLU A 115 12.17 15.23 2.17
CA GLU A 115 13.16 15.27 3.24
C GLU A 115 12.51 15.66 4.59
N LYS A 116 13.19 15.26 5.67
CA LYS A 116 12.89 15.60 7.08
C LYS A 116 11.44 15.21 7.51
N PRO A 117 11.13 13.93 7.70
CA PRO A 117 12.00 12.75 7.52
C PRO A 117 12.15 12.34 6.05
N TRP A 118 13.16 11.52 5.75
CA TRP A 118 13.35 10.98 4.41
C TRP A 118 12.28 9.91 4.11
N VAL A 119 11.41 10.19 3.15
CA VAL A 119 10.34 9.27 2.74
C VAL A 119 10.30 9.21 1.22
N TYR A 120 10.44 8.00 0.68
CA TYR A 120 10.23 7.72 -0.72
C TYR A 120 8.75 7.64 -1.03
N ARG A 121 8.37 8.19 -2.18
CA ARG A 121 6.98 8.21 -2.65
C ARG A 121 6.96 7.63 -4.06
N THR A 122 6.50 6.39 -4.19
CA THR A 122 6.24 5.77 -5.49
C THR A 122 4.76 5.91 -5.82
N ILE A 123 4.45 6.38 -7.03
CA ILE A 123 3.08 6.49 -7.53
C ILE A 123 3.01 5.73 -8.84
N VAL A 124 2.11 4.76 -8.92
CA VAL A 124 1.68 4.12 -10.16
C VAL A 124 0.30 4.67 -10.53
N GLN A 125 0.17 5.18 -11.76
CA GLN A 125 -1.11 5.59 -12.33
C GLN A 125 -1.58 4.53 -13.33
N ASP A 126 -2.81 4.05 -13.16
CA ASP A 126 -3.53 3.25 -14.13
C ASP A 126 -4.69 4.08 -14.70
N VAL A 127 -4.49 4.61 -15.91
CA VAL A 127 -5.42 5.53 -16.57
C VAL A 127 -6.34 4.74 -17.49
N ARG A 128 -7.58 4.50 -17.06
CA ARG A 128 -8.61 3.83 -17.87
C ARG A 128 -9.37 4.82 -18.75
N SER A 129 -9.62 6.01 -18.22
CA SER A 129 -10.19 7.16 -18.92
C SER A 129 -9.88 8.45 -18.15
N PRO A 130 -10.17 9.65 -18.70
CA PRO A 130 -10.01 10.90 -17.95
C PRO A 130 -10.82 10.97 -16.64
N ASP A 131 -11.92 10.23 -16.53
CA ASP A 131 -12.77 10.20 -15.33
C ASP A 131 -12.51 8.97 -14.44
N GLU A 132 -11.57 8.12 -14.84
CA GLU A 132 -11.25 6.88 -14.15
C GLU A 132 -9.75 6.60 -14.19
N VAL A 133 -9.07 7.09 -13.15
CA VAL A 133 -7.66 6.85 -12.88
C VAL A 133 -7.52 6.20 -11.52
N TYR A 134 -6.77 5.10 -11.46
CA TYR A 134 -6.40 4.46 -10.20
C TYR A 134 -4.97 4.86 -9.85
N LEU A 135 -4.80 5.43 -8.66
CA LEU A 135 -3.48 5.73 -8.11
C LEU A 135 -3.12 4.64 -7.09
N HIS A 136 -2.01 3.97 -7.30
CA HIS A 136 -1.39 3.07 -6.32
C HIS A 136 -0.14 3.77 -5.77
N ILE A 137 -0.22 4.23 -4.53
CA ILE A 137 0.79 5.05 -3.89
C ILE A 137 1.46 4.22 -2.79
N SER A 138 2.78 4.14 -2.84
CA SER A 138 3.62 3.51 -1.82
C SER A 138 4.51 4.56 -1.19
N LEU A 139 4.39 4.74 0.12
CA LEU A 139 5.14 5.71 0.91
C LEU A 139 5.97 4.95 1.93
N PHE A 140 7.29 5.08 1.90
CA PHE A 140 8.14 4.29 2.79
C PHE A 140 9.42 5.01 3.18
N ASN A 141 9.91 4.70 4.38
CA ASN A 141 11.28 4.98 4.79
C ASN A 141 12.14 3.72 4.63
N THR A 142 13.46 3.89 4.73
CA THR A 142 14.47 2.82 4.72
C THR A 142 15.52 3.11 5.78
#